data_AF-A0A164ZVE3-F1
#
_entry.id   AF-A0A164ZVE3-F1
#
_cell.length_a   1.000
_cell.length_b   1.000
_cell.length_c   1.000
_cell.angle_alpha   90.00
_cell.angle_beta   90.00
_cell.angle_gamma   90.00
#
_symmetry.space_group_name_H-M   'P 1'
#
loop_
_entity.id
_entity.type
_entity.pdbx_description
1 polymer ?
#
loop_
_entity_poly.entity_id
_entity_poly.type
_entity_poly.pdbx_seq_one_letter_code
_entity_poly.pdbx_strand_id
1 'polypeptide(L)'
;MPFRLGHIPRNVHFLDGNDDEVFGFFQNGSVTWDEIREWLDDLLLLLPQMPSDSYCIWTCPDDHVLAQHALHATRVDMLSSHMNEIVRAGFYAILSPEGSKVELQVTADQAMPRVVSLANSSGDRNEMAFRERVRHRDLRCVVSGRPVRAGLFDRFHAAHIFPVPQLDVWRSGGWSALLEDDDFPGKTGIHSIQNGILLDASVYIEFEKYHVAVDPDSITISLTT
;
A
#
# COMPACT_ATOMS: atom_id res chain seq x y z
N MET A 1 16.99 -18.22 -11.32
CA MET A 1 15.83 -17.93 -12.17
C MET A 1 16.06 -16.58 -12.84
N PRO A 2 15.78 -16.40 -14.14
CA PRO A 2 16.06 -15.14 -14.82
C PRO A 2 14.99 -14.12 -14.41
N PHE A 3 15.43 -13.02 -13.80
CA PHE A 3 14.61 -11.84 -13.55
C PHE A 3 14.01 -11.34 -14.87
N ARG A 4 12.69 -11.40 -15.01
CA ARG A 4 12.00 -10.72 -16.11
C ARG A 4 12.05 -9.21 -15.81
N LEU A 5 12.85 -8.48 -16.58
CA LEU A 5 12.92 -7.01 -16.52
C LEU A 5 11.50 -6.42 -16.63
N GLY A 6 11.08 -5.66 -15.63
CA GLY A 6 9.85 -4.85 -15.66
C GLY A 6 8.78 -5.20 -14.62
N HIS A 7 8.92 -6.30 -13.87
CA HIS A 7 8.04 -6.59 -12.75
C HIS A 7 8.63 -6.05 -11.45
N ILE A 8 7.85 -5.28 -10.68
CA ILE A 8 8.21 -4.87 -9.32
C ILE A 8 8.43 -6.16 -8.52
N PRO A 9 9.57 -6.32 -7.83
CA PRO A 9 9.82 -7.51 -7.03
C PRO A 9 8.74 -7.63 -5.94
N ARG A 10 8.11 -8.80 -5.85
CA ARG A 10 7.15 -9.18 -4.81
C ARG A 10 7.73 -10.39 -4.08
N ASN A 11 7.41 -10.52 -2.80
CA ASN A 11 7.81 -11.68 -2.00
C ASN A 11 6.62 -12.34 -1.29
N VAL A 12 5.43 -11.76 -1.40
CA VAL A 12 4.16 -12.35 -0.98
C VAL A 12 3.22 -12.36 -2.17
N HIS A 13 2.66 -13.53 -2.49
CA HIS A 13 1.81 -13.74 -3.65
C HIS A 13 0.53 -14.46 -3.26
N PHE A 14 -0.60 -14.02 -3.81
CA PHE A 14 -1.90 -14.66 -3.62
C PHE A 14 -2.48 -15.08 -4.96
N LEU A 15 -2.81 -16.36 -5.05
CA LEU A 15 -3.26 -17.05 -6.26
C LEU A 15 -4.74 -17.41 -6.14
N ASP A 16 -5.46 -17.40 -7.26
CA ASP A 16 -6.80 -17.97 -7.36
C ASP A 16 -6.75 -19.50 -7.50
N GLY A 17 -7.91 -20.14 -7.57
CA GLY A 17 -7.99 -21.59 -7.80
C GLY A 17 -7.42 -22.07 -9.14
N ASN A 18 -7.07 -21.18 -10.07
CA ASN A 18 -6.53 -21.48 -11.40
C ASN A 18 -5.02 -21.22 -11.51
N ASP A 19 -4.36 -20.87 -10.42
CA ASP A 19 -2.93 -20.52 -10.38
C ASP A 19 -2.62 -19.12 -10.95
N ASP A 20 -3.65 -18.27 -11.10
CA ASP A 20 -3.49 -16.88 -11.53
C ASP A 20 -3.25 -15.97 -10.31
N GLU A 21 -2.25 -15.08 -10.37
CA GLU A 21 -1.97 -14.13 -9.29
C GLU A 21 -3.07 -13.05 -9.22
N VAL A 22 -3.81 -13.04 -8.11
CA VAL A 22 -4.90 -12.11 -7.81
C VAL A 22 -4.33 -10.80 -7.28
N PHE A 23 -3.42 -10.90 -6.31
CA PHE A 23 -2.68 -9.77 -5.78
C PHE A 23 -1.35 -10.23 -5.19
N GLY A 24 -0.43 -9.29 -5.02
CA GLY A 24 0.86 -9.56 -4.42
C GLY A 24 1.58 -8.27 -4.11
N PHE A 25 2.46 -8.33 -3.13
CA PHE A 25 3.20 -7.16 -2.65
C PHE A 25 4.58 -7.59 -2.16
N PHE A 26 5.40 -6.58 -1.92
CA PHE A 26 6.64 -6.74 -1.22
C PHE A 26 6.45 -6.28 0.22
N GLN A 27 6.92 -7.06 1.18
CA GLN A 27 7.01 -6.63 2.57
C GLN A 27 8.34 -7.03 3.22
N ASN A 28 8.70 -6.30 4.29
CA ASN A 28 9.90 -6.54 5.08
C ASN A 28 9.58 -6.97 6.53
N GLY A 29 8.53 -7.77 6.71
CA GLY A 29 8.13 -8.29 8.01
C GLY A 29 7.30 -7.33 8.85
N SER A 30 6.48 -6.48 8.22
CA SER A 30 5.57 -5.56 8.93
C SER A 30 4.09 -5.86 8.72
N VAL A 31 3.75 -6.54 7.62
CA VAL A 31 2.36 -6.77 7.24
C VAL A 31 1.84 -8.01 7.95
N THR A 32 0.72 -7.85 8.65
CA THR A 32 0.04 -8.84 9.46
C THR A 32 -1.12 -9.48 8.71
N TRP A 33 -1.65 -10.59 9.22
CA TRP A 33 -2.83 -11.23 8.64
C TRP A 33 -4.11 -10.41 8.77
N ASP A 34 -4.15 -9.46 9.71
CA ASP A 34 -5.28 -8.55 9.90
C ASP A 34 -5.37 -7.54 8.74
N GLU A 35 -4.26 -6.87 8.45
CA GLU A 35 -4.13 -5.98 7.28
C GLU A 35 -4.46 -6.74 5.98
N ILE A 36 -4.02 -8.00 5.84
CA ILE A 36 -4.35 -8.82 4.66
C ILE A 36 -5.84 -9.10 4.55
N ARG A 37 -6.55 -9.32 5.66
CA ARG A 37 -8.00 -9.51 5.60
C ARG A 37 -8.68 -8.23 5.13
N GLU A 38 -8.31 -7.09 5.71
CA GLU A 38 -8.89 -5.79 5.31
C GLU A 38 -8.67 -5.54 3.82
N TRP A 39 -7.45 -5.75 3.32
CA TRP A 39 -7.15 -5.60 1.90
C TRP A 39 -7.94 -6.57 1.03
N LEU A 40 -8.14 -7.81 1.47
CA LEU A 40 -8.94 -8.79 0.74
C LEU A 40 -10.42 -8.44 0.71
N ASP A 41 -10.97 -7.92 1.80
CA ASP A 41 -12.36 -7.48 1.87
C ASP A 41 -12.61 -6.26 0.94
N ASP A 42 -11.60 -5.40 0.75
CA ASP A 42 -11.66 -4.28 -0.19
C ASP A 42 -11.34 -4.68 -1.65
N LEU A 43 -10.36 -5.56 -1.87
CA LEU A 43 -9.83 -5.92 -3.20
C LEU A 43 -10.66 -6.99 -3.89
N LEU A 44 -11.11 -7.99 -3.13
CA LEU A 44 -12.05 -8.96 -3.65
C LEU A 44 -13.42 -8.29 -3.58
N LEU A 45 -14.00 -8.02 -4.74
CA LEU A 45 -15.45 -8.02 -4.86
C LEU A 45 -15.90 -9.47 -4.65
N LEU A 46 -15.79 -9.96 -3.41
CA LEU A 46 -16.72 -10.96 -2.94
C LEU A 46 -18.05 -10.31 -3.24
N LEU A 47 -18.74 -10.82 -4.26
CA LEU A 47 -20.08 -10.40 -4.64
C LEU A 47 -20.81 -10.05 -3.34
N PRO A 48 -21.53 -8.92 -3.21
CA PRO A 48 -22.10 -8.43 -1.93
C PRO A 48 -23.01 -9.41 -1.15
N GLN A 49 -23.07 -10.67 -1.58
CA GLN A 49 -23.82 -11.81 -1.06
C GLN A 49 -22.94 -13.04 -0.74
N MET A 50 -21.61 -12.99 -0.90
CA MET A 50 -20.71 -14.08 -0.49
C MET A 50 -20.44 -13.96 1.02
N PRO A 51 -20.83 -14.95 1.84
CA PRO A 51 -20.52 -14.93 3.27
C PRO A 51 -19.01 -14.86 3.49
N SER A 52 -18.54 -14.24 4.58
CA SER A 52 -17.11 -14.20 4.95
C SER A 52 -16.48 -15.61 5.09
N ASP A 53 -17.31 -16.64 5.24
CA ASP A 53 -16.91 -18.05 5.31
C ASP A 53 -16.77 -18.71 3.92
N SER A 54 -16.95 -17.97 2.82
CA SER A 54 -16.93 -18.50 1.46
C SER A 54 -15.53 -18.78 0.92
N TYR A 55 -14.50 -18.19 1.52
CA TYR A 55 -13.11 -18.39 1.15
C TYR A 55 -12.20 -18.54 2.37
N CYS A 56 -11.02 -19.09 2.15
CA CYS A 56 -9.94 -19.29 3.10
C CYS A 56 -8.60 -19.13 2.40
N ILE A 57 -7.60 -18.69 3.15
CA ILE A 57 -6.22 -18.60 2.67
C ILE A 57 -5.51 -19.91 3.02
N TRP A 58 -4.81 -20.47 2.04
CA TRP A 58 -4.03 -21.69 2.16
C TRP A 58 -2.57 -21.40 1.86
N THR A 59 -1.65 -21.96 2.63
CA THR A 59 -0.22 -21.90 2.27
C THR A 59 0.02 -22.68 0.99
N CYS A 60 0.90 -22.18 0.13
CA CYS A 60 1.25 -22.81 -1.14
C CYS A 60 2.77 -23.05 -1.16
N PRO A 61 3.26 -24.17 -0.60
CA PRO A 61 4.70 -24.43 -0.48
C PRO A 61 5.39 -24.69 -1.83
N ASP A 62 4.62 -25.08 -2.84
CA ASP A 62 5.11 -25.46 -4.17
C ASP A 62 5.03 -24.31 -5.18
N ASP A 63 4.76 -23.08 -4.72
CA ASP A 63 4.58 -21.85 -5.51
C ASP A 63 3.44 -21.90 -6.56
N HIS A 64 2.65 -22.99 -6.58
CA HIS A 64 1.56 -23.24 -7.51
C HIS A 64 0.34 -23.94 -6.86
N VAL A 65 -0.87 -23.60 -7.30
CA VAL A 65 -2.12 -24.24 -6.85
C VAL A 65 -2.27 -25.62 -7.49
N LEU A 66 -1.84 -26.67 -6.77
CA LEU A 66 -1.96 -28.05 -7.24
C LEU A 66 -3.43 -28.50 -7.29
N ALA A 67 -3.91 -28.82 -8.50
CA ALA A 67 -5.29 -29.22 -8.80
C ALA A 67 -5.81 -30.49 -8.06
N GLN A 68 -4.96 -31.23 -7.35
CA GLN A 68 -5.32 -32.53 -6.75
C GLN A 68 -4.91 -32.72 -5.29
N HIS A 69 -4.20 -31.80 -4.64
CA HIS A 69 -3.70 -32.05 -3.28
C HIS A 69 -3.71 -30.80 -2.39
N ALA A 70 -4.87 -30.51 -1.81
CA ALA A 70 -4.99 -29.82 -0.52
C ALA A 70 -4.29 -30.56 0.66
N LEU A 71 -3.43 -31.56 0.39
CA LEU A 71 -2.75 -32.40 1.37
C LEU A 71 -1.40 -31.83 1.84
N HIS A 72 -0.81 -30.87 1.11
CA HIS A 72 0.44 -30.19 1.51
C HIS A 72 0.25 -28.72 1.90
N ALA A 73 -0.89 -28.14 1.54
CA ALA A 73 -1.28 -26.80 1.94
C ALA A 73 -1.89 -26.82 3.35
N THR A 74 -1.42 -25.94 4.23
CA THR A 74 -2.05 -25.73 5.54
C THR A 74 -2.95 -24.51 5.43
N ARG A 75 -4.22 -24.66 5.83
CA ARG A 75 -5.12 -23.52 5.97
C ARG A 75 -4.48 -22.52 6.94
N VAL A 76 -4.32 -21.27 6.50
CA VAL A 76 -3.89 -20.19 7.37
C VAL A 76 -5.03 -19.97 8.36
N ASP A 77 -4.72 -20.22 9.64
CA ASP A 77 -5.70 -20.04 10.69
C ASP A 77 -5.89 -18.55 10.95
N MET A 78 -7.01 -18.01 10.46
CA MET A 78 -7.39 -16.61 10.61
C MET A 78 -8.16 -16.36 11.92
N LEU A 79 -8.06 -17.26 12.91
CA LEU A 79 -8.58 -17.00 14.25
C LEU A 79 -7.97 -15.74 14.85
N SER A 80 -8.75 -15.07 15.71
CA SER A 80 -8.40 -13.77 16.29
C SER A 80 -7.02 -13.71 16.97
N SER A 81 -6.48 -14.86 17.42
CA SER A 81 -5.17 -14.96 18.07
C SER A 81 -3.97 -14.88 17.12
N HIS A 82 -4.14 -15.21 15.84
CA HIS A 82 -3.05 -15.26 14.83
C HIS A 82 -3.07 -14.04 13.88
N MET A 83 -4.06 -13.17 14.04
CA MET A 83 -4.26 -11.97 13.23
C MET A 83 -3.07 -11.02 13.18
N ASN A 84 -2.45 -10.84 14.35
CA ASN A 84 -1.33 -9.94 14.53
C ASN A 84 0.00 -10.59 14.13
N GLU A 85 -0.01 -11.84 13.66
CA GLU A 85 1.20 -12.46 13.15
C GLU A 85 1.56 -11.88 11.78
N ILE A 86 2.87 -11.64 11.61
CA ILE A 86 3.43 -11.17 10.34
C ILE A 86 3.28 -12.26 9.28
N VAL A 87 2.70 -11.88 8.15
CA VAL A 87 2.60 -12.73 6.96
C VAL A 87 4.01 -13.05 6.47
N ARG A 88 4.27 -14.32 6.12
CA ARG A 88 5.59 -14.73 5.66
C ARG A 88 5.70 -14.52 4.16
N ALA A 89 6.93 -14.31 3.69
CA ALA A 89 7.21 -14.39 2.26
C ALA A 89 6.85 -15.79 1.74
N GLY A 90 6.20 -15.86 0.58
CA GLY A 90 5.75 -17.09 -0.05
C GLY A 90 4.48 -16.92 -0.88
N PHE A 91 3.96 -18.05 -1.33
CA PHE A 91 2.73 -18.13 -2.09
C PHE A 91 1.59 -18.61 -1.21
N TYR A 92 0.41 -18.05 -1.48
CA TYR A 92 -0.83 -18.35 -0.80
C TYR A 92 -1.94 -18.55 -1.83
N ALA A 93 -2.86 -19.48 -1.58
CA ALA A 93 -3.99 -19.74 -2.46
C ALA A 93 -5.29 -19.32 -1.77
N ILE A 94 -6.18 -18.68 -2.52
CA ILE A 94 -7.52 -18.30 -2.08
C ILE A 94 -8.50 -19.36 -2.59
N LEU A 95 -8.99 -20.20 -1.68
CA LEU A 95 -9.83 -21.36 -1.98
C LEU A 95 -11.01 -21.43 -1.01
N SER A 96 -11.92 -22.36 -1.20
CA SER A 96 -12.99 -22.62 -0.22
C SER A 96 -12.41 -23.19 1.08
N PRO A 97 -13.17 -23.22 2.19
CA PRO A 97 -12.75 -23.91 3.42
C PRO A 97 -12.41 -25.39 3.23
N GLU A 98 -12.96 -26.03 2.18
CA GLU A 98 -12.70 -27.42 1.78
C GLU A 98 -11.53 -27.54 0.78
N GLY A 99 -10.90 -26.42 0.40
CA GLY A 99 -9.80 -26.38 -0.56
C GLY A 99 -10.25 -26.48 -2.02
N SER A 100 -11.53 -26.24 -2.32
CA SER A 100 -12.03 -26.19 -3.70
C SER A 100 -11.83 -24.82 -4.32
N LYS A 101 -11.79 -24.74 -5.66
CA LYS A 101 -11.70 -23.45 -6.37
C LYS A 101 -12.91 -22.58 -6.05
N VAL A 102 -12.65 -21.29 -5.81
CA VAL A 102 -13.69 -20.26 -5.64
C VAL A 102 -13.59 -19.29 -6.81
N GLU A 103 -14.73 -18.83 -7.30
CA GLU A 103 -14.77 -17.77 -8.30
C GLU A 103 -14.51 -16.42 -7.61
N LEU A 104 -13.37 -15.81 -7.92
CA LEU A 104 -12.97 -14.52 -7.39
C LEU A 104 -13.23 -13.43 -8.44
N GLN A 105 -13.84 -12.33 -8.02
CA GLN A 105 -13.91 -11.12 -8.82
C GLN A 105 -13.07 -10.06 -8.12
N VAL A 106 -12.01 -9.59 -8.77
CA VAL A 106 -11.22 -8.46 -8.29
C VAL A 106 -11.95 -7.18 -8.66
N THR A 107 -11.95 -6.18 -7.78
CA THR A 107 -12.54 -4.89 -8.09
C THR A 107 -11.98 -4.30 -9.39
N ALA A 108 -12.86 -3.75 -10.21
CA ALA A 108 -12.47 -2.99 -11.39
C ALA A 108 -11.99 -1.58 -11.03
N ASP A 109 -12.09 -1.20 -9.75
CA ASP A 109 -11.63 0.09 -9.26
C ASP A 109 -10.13 0.22 -9.48
N GLN A 110 -9.77 1.25 -10.23
CA GLN A 110 -8.37 1.59 -10.44
C GLN A 110 -7.99 2.68 -9.46
N ALA A 111 -6.81 2.53 -8.85
CA ALA A 111 -6.19 3.63 -8.13
C ALA A 111 -6.16 4.86 -9.05
N MET A 112 -6.83 5.94 -8.65
CA MET A 112 -6.87 7.16 -9.44
C MET A 112 -5.44 7.66 -9.64
N PRO A 113 -4.98 7.92 -10.88
CA PRO A 113 -3.60 8.30 -11.12
C PRO A 113 -3.17 9.48 -10.25
N ARG A 114 -2.00 9.37 -9.58
CA ARG A 114 -1.36 10.56 -9.01
C ARG A 114 -0.94 11.42 -10.19
N VAL A 115 -1.64 12.56 -10.37
CA VAL A 115 -1.18 13.54 -11.34
C VAL A 115 0.11 14.10 -10.76
N VAL A 116 1.21 13.94 -11.50
CA VAL A 116 2.52 14.49 -11.12
C VAL A 116 2.29 15.94 -10.76
N SER A 117 2.45 16.26 -9.48
CA SER A 117 2.65 17.62 -9.03
C SER A 117 4.01 18.03 -9.54
N LEU A 118 4.12 18.27 -10.85
CA LEU A 118 5.25 18.97 -11.44
C LEU A 118 5.32 20.23 -10.61
N ALA A 119 6.43 20.38 -9.89
CA ALA A 119 6.72 21.56 -9.12
C ALA A 119 6.66 22.72 -10.11
N ASN A 120 5.47 23.29 -10.29
CA ASN A 120 5.29 24.47 -11.08
C ASN A 120 6.19 25.47 -10.37
N SER A 121 7.21 25.91 -11.07
CA SER A 121 8.13 26.96 -10.68
C SER A 121 7.42 28.32 -10.54
N SER A 122 6.13 28.32 -10.23
CA SER A 122 5.23 29.46 -10.14
C SER A 122 4.17 29.26 -9.05
N GLY A 123 4.38 29.88 -7.88
CA GLY A 123 3.40 30.82 -7.34
C GLY A 123 2.49 30.40 -6.18
N ASP A 124 2.25 29.12 -5.90
CA ASP A 124 1.37 28.78 -4.76
C ASP A 124 2.13 28.84 -3.42
N ARG A 125 1.77 29.85 -2.61
CA ARG A 125 2.33 30.05 -1.27
C ARG A 125 2.07 28.85 -0.36
N ASN A 126 0.92 28.19 -0.51
CA ASN A 126 0.57 27.04 0.31
C ASN A 126 1.46 25.84 0.01
N GLU A 127 1.69 25.57 -1.27
CA GLU A 127 2.57 24.48 -1.73
C GLU A 127 4.01 24.71 -1.28
N MET A 128 4.51 25.95 -1.37
CA MET A 128 5.85 26.29 -0.87
C MET A 128 5.95 26.09 0.64
N ALA A 129 4.97 26.57 1.40
CA ALA A 129 4.95 26.42 2.86
C ALA A 129 4.87 24.93 3.28
N PHE A 130 4.00 24.15 2.63
CA PHE A 130 3.92 22.70 2.82
C PHE A 130 5.27 22.03 2.60
N ARG A 131 5.89 22.28 1.43
CA ARG A 131 7.18 21.67 1.06
C ARG A 131 8.26 22.00 2.09
N GLU A 132 8.35 23.25 2.52
CA GLU A 132 9.36 23.64 3.52
C GLU A 132 9.08 22.98 4.88
N ARG A 133 7.82 22.90 5.32
CA ARG A 133 7.45 22.22 6.57
C ARG A 133 7.84 20.74 6.54
N VAL A 134 7.49 20.02 5.47
CA VAL A 134 7.86 18.60 5.28
C VAL A 134 9.38 18.41 5.28
N ARG A 135 10.10 19.26 4.55
CA ARG A 135 11.57 19.23 4.49
C ARG A 135 12.22 19.39 5.85
N HIS A 136 11.72 20.33 6.66
CA HIS A 136 12.24 20.59 8.01
C HIS A 136 11.94 19.45 8.99
N ARG A 137 10.79 18.78 8.87
CA ARG A 137 10.42 17.65 9.73
C ARG A 137 11.22 16.39 9.42
N ASP A 138 11.28 16.00 8.15
CA ASP A 138 11.75 14.65 7.79
C ASP A 138 13.28 14.55 7.72
N LEU A 139 13.94 15.53 7.09
CA LEU A 139 15.39 15.60 6.89
C LEU A 139 16.06 14.34 6.29
N ARG A 140 15.26 13.39 5.80
CA ARG A 140 15.68 12.15 5.13
C ARG A 140 14.53 11.64 4.26
N CYS A 141 14.83 10.76 3.31
CA CYS A 141 13.80 10.00 2.65
C CYS A 141 13.13 9.10 3.68
N VAL A 142 11.83 9.25 3.90
CA VAL A 142 11.08 8.41 4.85
C VAL A 142 10.95 6.99 4.35
N VAL A 143 11.37 6.68 3.11
CA VAL A 143 11.34 5.33 2.54
C VAL A 143 12.71 4.65 2.41
N SER A 144 13.72 5.34 1.91
CA SER A 144 15.07 4.73 1.80
C SER A 144 15.94 5.01 3.03
N GLY A 145 15.47 5.85 3.96
CA GLY A 145 16.28 6.36 5.07
C GLY A 145 17.41 7.30 4.65
N ARG A 146 17.62 7.56 3.35
CA ARG A 146 18.70 8.39 2.83
C ARG A 146 18.63 9.80 3.46
N PRO A 147 19.66 10.24 4.21
CA PRO A 147 19.62 11.54 4.87
C PRO A 147 19.84 12.69 3.89
N VAL A 148 19.21 13.83 4.17
CA VAL A 148 19.51 15.11 3.52
C VAL A 148 20.86 15.59 4.04
N ARG A 149 21.81 15.85 3.14
CA ARG A 149 23.16 16.30 3.50
C ARG A 149 23.28 17.80 3.31
N ALA A 150 23.78 18.50 4.32
CA ALA A 150 24.02 19.94 4.29
C ALA A 150 22.80 20.79 3.87
N GLY A 151 21.57 20.32 4.16
CA GLY A 151 20.34 21.00 3.77
C GLY A 151 20.06 21.00 2.26
N LEU A 152 20.76 20.18 1.48
CA LEU A 152 20.58 20.09 0.03
C LEU A 152 19.43 19.14 -0.32
N PHE A 153 18.26 19.71 -0.63
CA PHE A 153 17.05 18.97 -0.97
C PHE A 153 16.90 18.68 -2.47
N ASP A 154 17.93 18.94 -3.29
CA ASP A 154 17.85 18.83 -4.77
C ASP A 154 17.47 17.44 -5.29
N ARG A 155 17.64 16.40 -4.45
CA ARG A 155 17.31 15.00 -4.75
C ARG A 155 16.06 14.51 -4.02
N PHE A 156 15.33 15.40 -3.37
CA PHE A 156 14.20 15.08 -2.52
C PHE A 156 12.94 15.86 -2.91
N HIS A 157 11.81 15.17 -2.86
CA HIS A 157 10.48 15.68 -3.16
C HIS A 157 9.62 15.58 -1.91
N ALA A 158 8.98 16.68 -1.53
CA ALA A 158 7.88 16.64 -0.56
C ALA A 158 6.64 16.23 -1.35
N ALA A 159 6.12 15.03 -1.08
CA ALA A 159 4.97 14.47 -1.77
C ALA A 159 3.76 14.47 -0.85
N HIS A 160 2.58 14.75 -1.39
CA HIS A 160 1.32 14.57 -0.67
C HIS A 160 0.95 13.08 -0.62
N ILE A 161 0.53 12.60 0.56
CA ILE A 161 -0.04 11.26 0.70
C ILE A 161 -1.38 11.21 -0.05
N PHE A 162 -2.31 12.11 0.28
CA PHE A 162 -3.52 12.34 -0.49
C PHE A 162 -3.28 13.44 -1.53
N PRO A 163 -3.42 13.14 -2.84
CA PRO A 163 -2.99 14.07 -3.89
C PRO A 163 -3.87 15.32 -3.97
N VAL A 164 -3.24 16.50 -4.09
CA VAL A 164 -3.91 17.80 -4.25
C VAL A 164 -4.96 17.83 -5.37
N PRO A 165 -4.74 17.23 -6.56
CA PRO A 165 -5.75 17.12 -7.62
C PRO A 165 -7.09 16.50 -7.18
N GLN A 166 -7.10 15.73 -6.09
CA GLN A 166 -8.30 15.06 -5.57
C GLN A 166 -8.93 15.81 -4.39
N LEU A 167 -8.74 17.13 -4.31
CA LEU A 167 -9.23 17.96 -3.22
C LEU A 167 -10.74 17.81 -2.95
N ASP A 168 -11.56 17.54 -3.97
CA ASP A 168 -13.00 17.36 -3.78
C ASP A 168 -13.32 16.04 -3.07
N VAL A 169 -12.59 14.96 -3.39
CA VAL A 169 -12.69 13.68 -2.67
C VAL A 169 -12.20 13.85 -1.23
N TRP A 170 -11.11 14.62 -1.04
CA TRP A 170 -10.61 14.94 0.28
C TRP A 170 -11.66 15.64 1.15
N ARG A 171 -12.37 16.61 0.57
CA ARG A 171 -13.43 17.35 1.25
C ARG A 171 -14.64 16.48 1.54
N SER A 172 -15.09 15.67 0.58
CA SER A 172 -16.26 14.83 0.76
C SER A 172 -16.04 13.75 1.82
N GLY A 173 -14.81 13.23 1.93
CA GLY A 173 -14.43 12.28 2.97
C GLY A 173 -14.22 12.90 4.35
N GLY A 174 -14.14 14.23 4.45
CA GLY A 174 -13.94 14.92 5.73
C GLY A 174 -12.58 14.65 6.37
N TRP A 175 -11.57 14.22 5.59
CA TRP A 175 -10.27 13.75 6.11
C TRP A 175 -9.48 14.81 6.88
N SER A 176 -9.78 16.09 6.68
CA SER A 176 -9.20 17.17 7.48
C SER A 176 -9.51 17.04 8.97
N ALA A 177 -10.58 16.34 9.36
CA ALA A 177 -10.92 16.10 10.76
C ALA A 177 -9.98 15.11 11.46
N LEU A 178 -9.21 14.33 10.69
CA LEU A 178 -8.20 13.40 11.22
C LEU A 178 -6.84 14.07 11.47
N LEU A 179 -6.69 15.34 11.07
CA LEU A 179 -5.45 16.07 11.22
C LEU A 179 -5.38 16.70 12.62
N GLU A 180 -4.18 16.59 13.22
CA GLU A 180 -3.81 17.29 14.46
C GLU A 180 -3.05 18.59 14.17
N ASP A 181 -2.46 18.72 12.98
CA ASP A 181 -1.81 19.92 12.49
C ASP A 181 -2.84 21.04 12.36
N ASP A 182 -2.72 22.08 13.18
CA ASP A 182 -3.57 23.28 13.15
C ASP A 182 -2.93 24.45 12.37
N ASP A 183 -1.67 24.32 11.98
CA ASP A 183 -0.88 25.34 11.27
C ASP A 183 -0.67 25.00 9.79
N PHE A 184 -1.66 24.36 9.14
CA PHE A 184 -1.58 24.07 7.72
C PHE A 184 -1.88 25.28 6.83
N PRO A 185 -1.16 25.44 5.71
CA PRO A 185 -1.49 26.46 4.73
C PRO A 185 -2.88 26.23 4.10
N GLY A 186 -3.63 27.32 3.93
CA GLY A 186 -4.98 27.28 3.34
C GLY A 186 -6.06 26.93 4.37
N LYS A 187 -7.21 26.41 3.90
CA LYS A 187 -8.39 26.13 4.74
C LYS A 187 -8.85 24.68 4.73
N THR A 188 -8.24 23.85 3.88
CA THR A 188 -8.75 22.51 3.58
C THR A 188 -8.01 21.40 4.31
N GLY A 189 -6.84 21.67 4.92
CA GLY A 189 -5.98 20.65 5.50
C GLY A 189 -5.16 19.86 4.47
N ILE A 190 -5.41 20.01 3.16
CA ILE A 190 -4.70 19.23 2.12
C ILE A 190 -3.18 19.48 2.11
N HIS A 191 -2.75 20.68 2.52
CA HIS A 191 -1.35 21.07 2.65
C HIS A 191 -0.82 20.89 4.09
N SER A 192 -1.52 20.10 4.92
CA SER A 192 -1.01 19.71 6.23
C SER A 192 0.30 18.94 6.10
N ILE A 193 1.20 19.17 7.05
CA ILE A 193 2.45 18.42 7.13
C ILE A 193 2.20 16.93 7.34
N GLN A 194 1.10 16.54 8.01
CA GLN A 194 0.72 15.15 8.21
C GLN A 194 0.24 14.47 6.91
N ASN A 195 -0.23 15.25 5.93
CA ASN A 195 -0.50 14.75 4.58
C ASN A 195 0.76 14.75 3.70
N GLY A 196 1.96 14.92 4.27
CA GLY A 196 3.20 15.07 3.50
C GLY A 196 4.30 14.12 3.94
N ILE A 197 5.09 13.66 2.98
CA ILE A 197 6.28 12.83 3.19
C ILE A 197 7.44 13.29 2.31
N LEU A 198 8.67 13.21 2.83
CA LEU A 198 9.88 13.49 2.05
C LEU A 198 10.42 12.21 1.42
N LEU A 199 10.51 12.19 0.10
CA LEU A 199 10.97 11.06 -0.70
C LEU A 199 12.20 11.45 -1.51
N ASP A 200 13.19 10.56 -1.61
CA ASP A 200 14.22 10.73 -2.63
C ASP A 200 13.64 10.50 -4.04
N ALA A 201 14.30 11.06 -5.06
CA ALA A 201 13.79 11.06 -6.42
C ALA A 201 13.43 9.66 -6.97
N SER A 202 14.18 8.61 -6.62
CA SER A 202 13.85 7.25 -7.05
C SER A 202 12.56 6.75 -6.40
N VAL A 203 12.42 6.87 -5.08
CA VAL A 203 11.21 6.44 -4.40
C VAL A 203 10.00 7.27 -4.82
N TYR A 204 10.17 8.59 -4.98
CA TYR A 204 9.10 9.47 -5.42
C TYR A 204 8.46 8.99 -6.73
N ILE A 205 9.27 8.57 -7.70
CA ILE A 205 8.77 8.03 -8.98
C ILE A 205 7.93 6.76 -8.78
N GLU A 206 8.34 5.88 -7.87
CA GLU A 206 7.62 4.64 -7.55
C GLU A 206 6.33 4.93 -6.77
N PHE A 207 6.34 5.89 -5.86
CA PHE A 207 5.18 6.34 -5.10
C PHE A 207 4.11 6.96 -6.00
N GLU A 208 4.50 7.81 -6.97
CA GLU A 208 3.58 8.40 -7.96
C GLU A 208 2.91 7.33 -8.85
N LYS A 209 3.56 6.19 -9.06
CA LYS A 209 3.02 5.06 -9.84
C LYS A 209 2.24 4.06 -9.01
N TYR A 210 2.04 4.31 -7.72
CA TYR A 210 1.46 3.35 -6.76
C TYR A 210 2.24 2.03 -6.64
N HIS A 211 3.53 2.04 -6.97
CA HIS A 211 4.42 0.90 -6.68
C HIS A 211 4.85 0.86 -5.21
N VAL A 212 4.73 1.99 -4.52
CA VAL A 212 4.87 2.17 -3.07
C VAL A 212 3.63 2.92 -2.58
N ALA A 213 3.07 2.50 -1.45
CA ALA A 213 1.92 3.15 -0.82
C ALA A 213 2.18 3.37 0.67
N VAL A 214 1.35 4.22 1.29
CA VAL A 214 1.33 4.43 2.73
C VAL A 214 0.07 3.80 3.26
N ASP A 215 0.21 2.94 4.25
CA ASP A 215 -0.87 2.50 5.11
C ASP A 215 -1.03 3.53 6.25
N PRO A 216 -2.15 4.27 6.32
CA PRO A 216 -2.35 5.31 7.33
C PRO A 216 -2.63 4.76 8.73
N ASP A 217 -3.06 3.50 8.85
CA ASP A 217 -3.42 2.85 10.11
C ASP A 217 -2.21 2.16 10.75
N SER A 218 -1.18 1.88 9.95
CA SER A 218 0.09 1.36 10.41
C SER A 218 0.99 2.46 10.99
N ILE A 219 1.22 2.42 12.30
CA ILE A 219 2.16 3.33 13.01
C ILE A 219 3.64 3.14 12.62
N THR A 220 3.96 2.24 11.68
CA THR A 220 5.32 1.88 11.30
C THR A 220 5.53 1.97 9.79
N ILE A 221 6.27 2.99 9.33
CA ILE A 221 6.76 3.03 7.95
C ILE A 221 7.89 2.00 7.81
N SER A 222 7.62 0.86 7.17
CA SER A 222 8.58 -0.24 7.03
C SER A 222 9.49 -0.06 5.81
N LEU A 223 10.77 0.17 6.08
CA LEU A 223 11.79 0.44 5.06
C LEU A 223 12.78 -0.71 5.00
N THR A 224 12.92 -1.29 3.81
CA THR A 224 13.97 -2.24 3.46
C THR A 224 15.33 -1.54 3.33
N THR A 225 16.36 -2.07 3.99
CA THR A 225 17.77 -1.89 3.57
C THR A 225 18.22 -3.03 2.69
#